data_AF-A0A7D6CR67-F1
#
_entry.id   AF-A0A7D6CR67-F1
#
_cell.length_a   1.000
_cell.length_b   1.000
_cell.length_c   1.000
_cell.angle_alpha   90.00
_cell.angle_beta   90.00
_cell.angle_gamma   90.00
#
_symmetry.space_group_name_H-M   'P 1'
#
loop_
_entity.id
_entity.type
_entity.pdbx_description
1 polymer ?
#
loop_
_entity_poly.entity_id
_entity_poly.type
_entity_poly.pdbx_seq_one_letter_code
_entity_poly.pdbx_strand_id
1 'polypeptide(L)'
;MVRTDTTSARDRTRSKGGLSFEHNVTGDDGQRRITIHQDVDPADGSRITTAEPDVDTLAYDARPTAPHIPGSGERYDTCGDPFHGLFCPDCAATQEVGQTCQRSRCERCYKSWCFRRAKTQVAKLESLRHDLEQRESGWQKFHHLTVSFRPDVRVRSDDPVKQLRKITQALLDQIGVEHGLAVFHNYRIKPEYCGDVFGHESGDGDLNWCNILSEKLESEEWPAAAVYDEFLEYAPHFHVFAVADFVQCGAVTKQIADDTGVVIHRISDDDGKSLETIEDLAAATMYALSHVGLKQRGNSYRACYQAFGRLANHAAEDWALAKADDACRETASDVLGLSLAKPECDAHIEPATDNEDMVTPDDTDDPIEAMNSSGLGPTTATSSLRSSTASAGTGHRTDTSRPFAAGGDQTGLLSDVPDWINEPICGETLTQSTERCGTTMRPIRCAGEYLESVDWCETIDEGRLDGLKDAYTEYQDLGKPEPVDDPPPTDVDTDAPVAD
;
A
#
# COMPACT_ATOMS: atom_id res chain seq x y z
N MET A 1 11.26 55.11 48.48
CA MET A 1 10.69 53.78 48.77
C MET A 1 10.03 53.25 47.51
N VAL A 2 10.80 52.53 46.70
CA VAL A 2 10.28 51.80 45.54
C VAL A 2 10.27 50.34 45.97
N ARG A 3 9.08 49.77 46.12
CA ARG A 3 8.88 48.35 46.43
C ARG A 3 9.22 47.56 45.16
N THR A 4 10.45 47.07 45.09
CA THR A 4 10.81 45.89 44.32
C THR A 4 10.35 44.68 45.13
N ASP A 5 9.24 44.08 44.71
CA ASP A 5 8.97 42.66 44.93
C ASP A 5 7.72 42.27 44.15
N THR A 6 7.91 41.47 43.11
CA THR A 6 7.54 40.06 43.19
C THR A 6 7.92 39.41 41.85
N THR A 7 9.03 38.69 41.89
CA THR A 7 9.26 37.50 41.09
C THR A 7 7.96 36.72 40.97
N SER A 8 7.33 36.88 39.82
CA SER A 8 6.14 36.13 39.44
C SER A 8 6.52 34.65 39.39
N ALA A 9 6.09 33.91 40.41
CA ALA A 9 6.11 32.45 40.46
C ALA A 9 5.24 31.78 39.37
N ARG A 10 4.84 32.54 38.34
CA ARG A 10 4.18 32.06 37.12
C ARG A 10 5.14 31.82 35.95
N ASP A 11 6.42 32.19 36.06
CA ASP A 11 7.48 31.75 35.13
C ASP A 11 8.10 30.39 35.54
N ARG A 12 7.30 29.52 36.18
CA ARG A 12 7.44 28.08 35.93
C ARG A 12 6.82 27.82 34.58
N THR A 13 7.52 28.28 33.54
CA THR A 13 7.44 27.67 32.22
C THR A 13 7.47 26.18 32.47
N ARG A 14 6.36 25.51 32.16
CA ARG A 14 6.41 24.08 31.81
C ARG A 14 7.38 24.05 30.64
N SER A 15 8.69 23.92 30.90
CA SER A 15 9.61 23.33 29.95
C SER A 15 8.89 22.06 29.54
N LYS A 16 8.42 22.00 28.29
CA LYS A 16 7.79 20.79 27.76
C LYS A 16 8.80 19.70 28.06
N GLY A 17 8.48 18.82 29.01
CA GLY A 17 9.46 17.87 29.53
C GLY A 17 10.08 17.14 28.35
N GLY A 18 11.41 17.07 28.30
CA GLY A 18 12.11 16.42 27.20
C GLY A 18 11.59 15.00 26.98
N LEU A 19 11.67 14.53 25.73
CA LEU A 19 11.29 13.17 25.40
C LEU A 19 12.41 12.24 25.87
N SER A 20 12.11 11.39 26.84
CA SER A 20 13.13 10.54 27.45
C SER A 20 12.88 9.05 27.20
N PHE A 21 13.98 8.30 27.08
CA PHE A 21 14.00 6.84 26.98
C PHE A 21 15.30 6.28 27.57
N GLU A 22 15.31 4.99 27.86
CA GLU A 22 16.46 4.28 28.43
C GLU A 22 16.81 3.05 27.61
N HIS A 23 18.09 2.70 27.58
CA HIS A 23 18.61 1.43 27.03
C HIS A 23 19.90 1.04 27.75
N ASN A 24 20.34 -0.22 27.64
CA ASN A 24 21.65 -0.61 28.16
C ASN A 24 22.74 -0.19 27.18
N VAL A 25 23.87 0.23 27.73
CA VAL A 25 25.10 0.43 26.98
C VAL A 25 25.74 -0.93 26.75
N THR A 26 26.35 -1.13 25.60
CA THR A 26 27.13 -2.35 25.34
C THR A 26 28.32 -2.43 26.31
N GLY A 27 28.44 -3.52 27.07
CA GLY A 27 29.52 -3.75 28.03
C GLY A 27 29.08 -3.60 29.50
N ASP A 28 30.02 -3.33 30.39
CA ASP A 28 29.79 -3.14 31.84
C ASP A 28 29.32 -1.72 32.20
N ASP A 29 29.09 -0.85 31.20
CA ASP A 29 28.81 0.58 31.35
C ASP A 29 27.38 0.91 31.80
N GLY A 30 26.61 -0.10 32.23
CA GLY A 30 25.29 0.06 32.82
C GLY A 30 24.22 0.56 31.85
N GLN A 31 23.20 1.21 32.41
CA GLN A 31 22.04 1.73 31.68
C GLN A 31 22.23 3.23 31.42
N ARG A 32 21.76 3.75 30.27
CA ARG A 32 21.77 5.19 29.95
C ARG A 32 20.35 5.72 29.80
N ARG A 33 20.12 6.93 30.31
CA ARG A 33 18.91 7.71 30.08
C ARG A 33 19.21 8.81 29.08
N ILE A 34 18.49 8.79 27.96
CA ILE A 34 18.55 9.79 26.90
C ILE A 34 17.36 10.73 27.05
N THR A 35 17.57 12.03 26.89
CA THR A 35 16.51 13.04 26.85
C THR A 35 16.70 13.98 25.67
N ILE A 36 15.64 14.12 24.86
CA ILE A 36 15.58 15.02 23.71
C ILE A 36 14.76 16.26 24.07
N HIS A 37 15.39 17.43 24.07
CA HIS A 37 14.78 18.71 24.40
C HIS A 37 14.13 19.31 23.15
N GLN A 38 12.80 19.27 23.06
CA GLN A 38 12.06 19.73 21.88
C GLN A 38 12.01 21.26 21.73
N ASP A 39 12.39 21.99 22.77
CA ASP A 39 12.48 23.44 22.82
C ASP A 39 13.87 23.97 22.44
N VAL A 40 14.83 23.07 22.18
CA VAL A 40 16.17 23.39 21.71
C VAL A 40 16.25 23.18 20.19
N ASP A 41 16.98 24.07 19.51
CA ASP A 41 17.20 24.02 18.06
C ASP A 41 17.69 22.61 17.62
N PRO A 42 17.13 22.02 16.54
CA PRO A 42 17.54 20.71 16.02
C PRO A 42 19.04 20.55 15.76
N ALA A 43 19.73 21.64 15.41
CA ALA A 43 21.16 21.64 15.10
C ALA A 43 22.05 21.86 16.33
N ASP A 44 21.49 22.18 17.49
CA ASP A 44 22.26 22.43 18.72
C ASP A 44 22.61 21.10 19.42
N GLY A 45 23.90 20.87 19.68
CA GLY A 45 24.38 19.66 20.37
C GLY A 45 23.85 19.47 21.79
N SER A 46 23.28 20.51 22.41
CA SER A 46 22.60 20.42 23.71
C SER A 46 21.17 19.86 23.62
N ARG A 47 20.63 19.66 22.41
CA ARG A 47 19.30 19.07 22.19
C ARG A 47 19.19 17.66 22.75
N ILE A 48 20.28 16.90 22.73
CA ILE A 48 20.35 15.55 23.29
C ILE A 48 21.20 15.60 24.55
N THR A 49 20.66 15.06 25.64
CA THR A 49 21.40 14.90 26.89
C THR A 49 21.35 13.46 27.37
N THR A 50 22.47 13.01 27.92
CA THR A 50 22.66 11.66 28.43
C THR A 50 23.01 11.72 29.90
N ALA A 51 22.33 10.93 30.72
CA ALA A 51 22.57 10.82 32.15
C ALA A 51 22.50 9.36 32.61
N GLU A 52 23.13 9.06 33.75
CA GLU A 52 22.88 7.80 34.44
C GLU A 52 21.43 7.76 34.96
N PRO A 53 20.76 6.60 34.92
CA PRO A 53 19.42 6.47 35.48
C PRO A 53 19.47 6.70 36.99
N ASP A 54 18.66 7.64 37.44
CA ASP A 54 18.56 7.98 38.86
C ASP A 54 17.92 6.79 39.61
N VAL A 55 18.58 6.33 40.68
CA VAL A 55 18.26 5.09 41.43
C VAL A 55 16.84 5.11 42.02
N ASP A 56 16.22 6.29 42.11
CA ASP A 56 15.03 6.54 42.92
C ASP A 56 13.80 7.03 42.13
N THR A 57 13.71 6.82 40.81
CA THR A 57 12.63 7.40 39.99
C THR A 57 11.86 6.40 39.13
N LEU A 58 10.53 6.34 39.37
CA LEU A 58 9.45 5.78 38.55
C LEU A 58 9.92 5.00 37.30
N ALA A 59 9.85 3.66 37.39
CA ALA A 59 10.47 2.73 36.47
C ALA A 59 10.12 3.00 34.99
N TYR A 60 11.15 3.11 34.15
CA TYR A 60 11.02 2.88 32.71
C TYR A 60 10.85 1.37 32.48
N ASP A 61 9.66 0.85 32.76
CA ASP A 61 9.35 -0.58 32.67
C ASP A 61 8.67 -0.95 31.35
N ALA A 62 8.08 0.02 30.66
CA ALA A 62 7.28 -0.25 29.47
C ALA A 62 8.17 -0.45 28.22
N ARG A 63 8.25 -1.71 27.77
CA ARG A 63 8.75 -2.05 26.44
C ARG A 63 7.70 -1.67 25.38
N PRO A 64 8.11 -1.11 24.23
CA PRO A 64 7.20 -0.83 23.14
C PRO A 64 6.77 -2.12 22.46
N THR A 65 5.57 -2.59 22.77
CA THR A 65 5.01 -3.80 22.19
C THR A 65 3.74 -3.49 21.40
N ALA A 66 3.69 -4.04 20.19
CA ALA A 66 2.51 -4.17 19.37
C ALA A 66 2.48 -5.61 18.83
N PRO A 67 2.26 -6.62 19.70
CA PRO A 67 2.70 -8.00 19.48
C PRO A 67 2.01 -8.73 18.32
N HIS A 68 0.98 -8.13 17.72
CA HIS A 68 0.27 -8.69 16.59
C HIS A 68 0.74 -8.03 15.30
N ILE A 69 0.68 -8.78 14.21
CA ILE A 69 0.95 -8.29 12.86
C ILE A 69 -0.25 -8.61 11.96
N PRO A 70 -0.35 -8.00 10.76
CA PRO A 70 -1.41 -8.33 9.82
C PRO A 70 -1.43 -9.82 9.49
N GLY A 71 -2.63 -10.33 9.21
CA GLY A 71 -2.86 -11.76 8.94
C GLY A 71 -2.80 -12.68 10.17
N SER A 72 -2.33 -12.21 11.33
CA SER A 72 -2.07 -13.07 12.50
C SER A 72 -3.32 -13.43 13.33
N GLY A 73 -4.52 -13.38 12.77
CA GLY A 73 -5.78 -13.63 13.48
C GLY A 73 -6.86 -14.25 12.61
N GLU A 74 -8.01 -14.50 13.21
CA GLU A 74 -9.07 -15.29 12.59
C GLU A 74 -9.91 -14.44 11.62
N ARG A 75 -10.29 -15.04 10.50
CA ARG A 75 -11.32 -14.49 9.60
C ARG A 75 -12.70 -14.53 10.26
N TYR A 76 -13.63 -13.70 9.78
CA TYR A 76 -15.02 -13.81 10.22
C TYR A 76 -15.69 -14.98 9.52
N ASP A 77 -16.78 -15.50 10.10
CA ASP A 77 -17.49 -16.66 9.56
C ASP A 77 -17.92 -16.45 8.11
N THR A 78 -18.34 -15.24 7.74
CA THR A 78 -18.76 -14.91 6.36
C THR A 78 -17.62 -14.50 5.44
N CYS A 79 -16.39 -14.41 5.94
CA CYS A 79 -15.25 -13.92 5.17
C CYS A 79 -14.73 -14.98 4.21
N GLY A 80 -15.31 -15.04 3.02
CA GLY A 80 -15.09 -16.16 2.10
C GLY A 80 -16.28 -16.35 1.20
N ASP A 81 -17.45 -16.18 1.80
CA ASP A 81 -18.73 -16.52 1.23
C ASP A 81 -18.94 -15.79 -0.10
N PRO A 82 -19.36 -16.51 -1.15
CA PRO A 82 -19.65 -15.89 -2.42
C PRO A 82 -20.80 -14.89 -2.26
N PHE A 83 -20.69 -13.77 -2.96
CA PHE A 83 -21.79 -12.82 -3.18
C PHE A 83 -21.53 -12.06 -4.47
N HIS A 84 -22.57 -11.51 -5.10
CA HIS A 84 -22.43 -10.67 -6.29
C HIS A 84 -21.83 -9.30 -5.96
N GLY A 85 -20.50 -9.22 -5.80
CA GLY A 85 -19.80 -8.01 -5.38
C GLY A 85 -19.42 -7.04 -6.51
N LEU A 86 -19.54 -7.46 -7.77
CA LEU A 86 -19.19 -6.66 -8.96
C LEU A 86 -20.30 -6.72 -10.00
N PHE A 87 -20.44 -5.65 -10.79
CA PHE A 87 -21.31 -5.60 -11.97
C PHE A 87 -20.68 -4.83 -13.13
N CYS A 88 -21.06 -5.18 -14.36
CA CYS A 88 -20.65 -4.48 -15.56
C CYS A 88 -21.58 -3.29 -15.85
N PRO A 89 -21.08 -2.04 -15.95
CA PRO A 89 -21.92 -0.89 -16.24
C PRO A 89 -22.49 -0.86 -17.66
N ASP A 90 -21.95 -1.66 -18.59
CA ASP A 90 -22.38 -1.62 -20.00
C ASP A 90 -23.41 -2.71 -20.32
N CYS A 91 -23.37 -3.84 -19.63
CA CYS A 91 -24.27 -4.96 -19.92
C CYS A 91 -24.96 -5.57 -18.70
N ALA A 92 -24.80 -4.95 -17.52
CA ALA A 92 -25.37 -5.38 -16.24
C ALA A 92 -24.97 -6.78 -15.73
N ALA A 93 -24.06 -7.49 -16.42
CA ALA A 93 -23.55 -8.77 -15.95
C ALA A 93 -22.92 -8.63 -14.56
N THR A 94 -23.28 -9.52 -13.64
CA THR A 94 -22.77 -9.57 -12.27
C THR A 94 -21.68 -10.62 -12.14
N GLN A 95 -20.69 -10.37 -11.27
CA GLN A 95 -19.66 -11.35 -10.95
C GLN A 95 -19.66 -11.63 -9.45
N GLU A 96 -19.68 -12.92 -9.11
CA GLU A 96 -19.50 -13.37 -7.75
C GLU A 96 -18.04 -13.18 -7.31
N VAL A 97 -17.87 -12.66 -6.11
CA VAL A 97 -16.58 -12.56 -5.42
C VAL A 97 -16.79 -12.98 -3.97
N GLY A 98 -15.74 -13.44 -3.30
CA GLY A 98 -15.88 -13.78 -1.88
C GLY A 98 -15.93 -12.53 -1.00
N GLN A 99 -16.86 -12.46 -0.04
CA GLN A 99 -16.99 -11.38 0.94
C GLN A 99 -15.66 -11.10 1.64
N THR A 100 -15.38 -9.82 1.90
CA THR A 100 -14.13 -9.40 2.58
C THR A 100 -14.46 -8.79 3.93
N CYS A 101 -13.88 -9.32 5.01
CA CYS A 101 -14.02 -8.69 6.33
C CYS A 101 -13.09 -7.49 6.52
N GLN A 102 -12.11 -7.31 5.62
CA GLN A 102 -11.29 -6.11 5.52
C GLN A 102 -10.41 -5.78 6.73
N ARG A 103 -10.32 -6.69 7.71
CA ARG A 103 -9.54 -6.49 8.92
C ARG A 103 -8.07 -6.76 8.68
N SER A 104 -7.22 -5.94 9.29
CA SER A 104 -5.75 -6.13 9.30
C SER A 104 -5.35 -7.51 9.79
N ARG A 105 -6.01 -8.06 10.81
CA ARG A 105 -5.69 -9.37 11.38
C ARG A 105 -6.23 -10.56 10.60
N CYS A 106 -7.13 -10.39 9.63
CA CYS A 106 -7.70 -11.53 8.93
C CYS A 106 -6.68 -12.13 7.96
N GLU A 107 -6.35 -13.41 8.15
CA GLU A 107 -5.45 -14.20 7.28
C GLU A 107 -5.80 -14.09 5.78
N ARG A 108 -7.07 -13.99 5.40
CA ARG A 108 -7.48 -13.84 3.99
C ARG A 108 -7.43 -12.39 3.50
N CYS A 109 -7.84 -11.43 4.33
CA CYS A 109 -8.09 -10.06 3.88
C CYS A 109 -6.95 -9.07 4.15
N TYR A 110 -5.94 -9.43 4.94
CA TYR A 110 -4.90 -8.48 5.34
C TYR A 110 -4.14 -7.88 4.15
N LYS A 111 -3.88 -8.65 3.08
CA LYS A 111 -3.22 -8.16 1.86
C LYS A 111 -4.04 -7.04 1.20
N SER A 112 -5.35 -7.25 1.05
CA SER A 112 -6.28 -6.24 0.53
C SER A 112 -6.43 -5.04 1.48
N TRP A 113 -6.28 -5.24 2.80
CA TRP A 113 -6.20 -4.15 3.77
C TRP A 113 -4.90 -3.34 3.57
N CYS A 114 -3.74 -3.99 3.44
CA CYS A 114 -2.45 -3.35 3.20
C CYS A 114 -2.49 -2.50 1.93
N PHE A 115 -2.97 -3.06 0.82
CA PHE A 115 -3.14 -2.36 -0.45
C PHE A 115 -3.94 -1.05 -0.28
N ARG A 116 -5.13 -1.12 0.34
CA ARG A 116 -5.99 0.07 0.52
C ARG A 116 -5.35 1.13 1.41
N ARG A 117 -4.68 0.71 2.48
CA ARG A 117 -3.96 1.62 3.37
C ARG A 117 -2.77 2.27 2.66
N ALA A 118 -1.98 1.49 1.95
CA ALA A 118 -0.84 1.98 1.18
C ALA A 118 -1.30 3.01 0.16
N LYS A 119 -2.30 2.68 -0.67
CA LYS A 119 -2.87 3.60 -1.65
C LYS A 119 -3.19 4.98 -1.07
N THR A 120 -3.88 5.00 0.07
CA THR A 120 -4.26 6.26 0.74
C THR A 120 -3.03 7.06 1.16
N GLN A 121 -2.02 6.41 1.74
CA GLN A 121 -0.81 7.11 2.19
C GLN A 121 0.10 7.54 1.04
N VAL A 122 0.25 6.70 0.02
CA VAL A 122 1.00 6.97 -1.21
C VAL A 122 0.41 8.18 -1.93
N ALA A 123 -0.92 8.23 -2.07
CA ALA A 123 -1.62 9.37 -2.65
C ALA A 123 -1.38 10.66 -1.86
N LYS A 124 -1.42 10.59 -0.51
CA LYS A 124 -1.12 11.74 0.35
C LYS A 124 0.32 12.22 0.18
N LEU A 125 1.29 11.30 0.11
CA LEU A 125 2.71 11.64 -0.07
C LEU A 125 2.97 12.26 -1.44
N GLU A 126 2.41 11.70 -2.52
CA GLU A 126 2.55 12.25 -3.87
C GLU A 126 1.89 13.61 -4.02
N SER A 127 0.67 13.77 -3.48
CA SER A 127 -0.01 15.06 -3.49
C SER A 127 0.76 16.11 -2.68
N LEU A 128 1.31 15.74 -1.51
CA LEU A 128 2.13 16.65 -0.70
C LEU A 128 3.44 17.02 -1.41
N ARG A 129 4.11 16.05 -2.07
CA ARG A 129 5.32 16.30 -2.86
C ARG A 129 5.06 17.35 -3.93
N HIS A 130 3.98 17.21 -4.67
CA HIS A 130 3.59 18.16 -5.70
C HIS A 130 3.25 19.56 -5.12
N ASP A 131 2.54 19.63 -3.99
CA ASP A 131 2.24 20.91 -3.32
C ASP A 131 3.51 21.63 -2.85
N LEU A 132 4.47 20.90 -2.29
CA LEU A 132 5.75 21.46 -1.85
C LEU A 132 6.61 21.93 -3.02
N GLU A 133 6.63 21.21 -4.14
CA GLU A 133 7.33 21.65 -5.37
C GLU A 133 6.77 22.96 -5.94
N GLN A 134 5.49 23.24 -5.71
CA GLN A 134 4.89 24.51 -6.15
C GLN A 134 5.18 25.67 -5.19
N ARG A 135 5.33 25.39 -3.90
CA ARG A 135 5.47 26.42 -2.85
C ARG A 135 6.91 26.73 -2.47
N GLU A 136 7.78 25.75 -2.60
CA GLU A 136 9.15 25.78 -2.09
C GLU A 136 10.13 25.62 -3.24
N SER A 137 11.31 26.24 -3.12
CA SER A 137 12.36 26.08 -4.12
C SER A 137 13.05 24.73 -3.90
N GLY A 138 12.91 23.80 -4.83
CA GLY A 138 13.61 22.52 -4.78
C GLY A 138 12.87 21.42 -5.51
N TRP A 139 13.59 20.33 -5.80
CA TRP A 139 12.97 19.10 -6.28
C TRP A 139 12.68 18.22 -5.07
N GLN A 140 11.41 18.02 -4.76
CA GLN A 140 11.01 17.22 -3.62
C GLN A 140 11.11 15.73 -3.98
N LYS A 141 11.76 14.94 -3.13
CA LYS A 141 12.00 13.52 -3.37
C LYS A 141 11.33 12.69 -2.29
N PHE A 142 11.04 11.44 -2.64
CA PHE A 142 10.68 10.45 -1.64
C PHE A 142 11.93 9.85 -1.01
N HIS A 143 11.89 9.73 0.32
CA HIS A 143 12.94 9.08 1.10
C HIS A 143 12.35 7.99 1.97
N HIS A 144 13.01 6.84 1.98
CA HIS A 144 12.74 5.71 2.84
C HIS A 144 13.84 5.62 3.89
N LEU A 145 13.47 5.81 5.14
CA LEU A 145 14.40 5.75 6.27
C LEU A 145 13.95 4.65 7.22
N THR A 146 14.91 4.06 7.92
CA THR A 146 14.65 3.28 9.13
C THR A 146 15.20 4.02 10.34
N VAL A 147 14.40 4.07 11.41
CA VAL A 147 14.81 4.58 12.71
C VAL A 147 14.73 3.42 13.69
N SER A 148 15.88 2.81 13.95
CA SER A 148 16.01 1.57 14.72
C SER A 148 16.43 1.85 16.15
N PHE A 149 15.63 1.35 17.09
CA PHE A 149 15.93 1.39 18.51
C PHE A 149 16.59 0.08 18.93
N ARG A 150 17.31 0.12 20.06
CA ARG A 150 17.87 -1.10 20.64
C ARG A 150 16.75 -2.01 21.17
N PRO A 151 16.91 -3.34 21.14
CA PRO A 151 15.92 -4.31 21.67
C PRO A 151 15.55 -4.12 23.14
N ASP A 152 16.41 -3.46 23.92
CA ASP A 152 16.23 -3.20 25.34
C ASP A 152 15.71 -1.79 25.64
N VAL A 153 15.26 -1.05 24.61
CA VAL A 153 14.68 0.28 24.76
C VAL A 153 13.46 0.26 25.70
N ARG A 154 13.43 1.23 26.61
CA ARG A 154 12.35 1.44 27.57
C ARG A 154 11.93 2.90 27.56
N VAL A 155 10.64 3.15 27.70
CA VAL A 155 10.09 4.50 27.76
C VAL A 155 9.14 4.62 28.95
N ARG A 156 9.11 5.81 29.55
CA ARG A 156 8.16 6.12 30.62
C ARG A 156 6.88 6.68 29.99
N SER A 157 5.99 5.78 29.56
CA SER A 157 4.71 6.14 28.94
C SER A 157 3.71 4.99 29.02
N ASP A 158 2.44 5.32 29.27
CA ASP A 158 1.32 4.36 29.15
C ASP A 158 1.07 3.95 27.68
N ASP A 159 1.60 4.74 26.74
CA ASP A 159 1.69 4.38 25.33
C ASP A 159 3.14 4.46 24.84
N PRO A 160 3.92 3.37 25.01
CA PRO A 160 5.32 3.34 24.64
C PRO A 160 5.58 3.59 23.15
N VAL A 161 4.74 3.04 22.27
CA VAL A 161 4.88 3.19 20.82
C VAL A 161 4.63 4.63 20.41
N LYS A 162 3.61 5.28 20.98
CA LYS A 162 3.36 6.72 20.77
C LYS A 162 4.54 7.57 21.25
N GLN A 163 5.16 7.21 22.38
CA GLN A 163 6.33 7.93 22.90
C GLN A 163 7.55 7.75 22.01
N LEU A 164 7.85 6.52 21.57
CA LEU A 164 8.92 6.27 20.60
C LEU A 164 8.69 7.01 19.29
N ARG A 165 7.45 7.08 18.80
CA ARG A 165 7.13 7.85 17.59
C ARG A 165 7.46 9.33 17.76
N LYS A 166 7.17 9.94 18.92
CA LYS A 166 7.56 11.33 19.20
C LYS A 166 9.08 11.51 19.22
N ILE A 167 9.80 10.54 19.81
CA ILE A 167 11.27 10.51 19.80
C ILE A 167 11.79 10.43 18.36
N THR A 168 11.25 9.51 17.56
CA THR A 168 11.56 9.38 16.13
C THR A 168 11.35 10.69 15.38
N GLN A 169 10.19 11.35 15.54
CA GLN A 169 9.93 12.64 14.91
C GLN A 169 10.94 13.72 15.33
N ALA A 170 11.29 13.78 16.61
CA ALA A 170 12.26 14.76 17.12
C ALA A 170 13.70 14.51 16.63
N LEU A 171 14.05 13.26 16.30
CA LEU A 171 15.34 12.91 15.70
C LEU A 171 15.33 13.15 14.18
N LEU A 172 14.23 12.86 13.49
CA LEU A 172 14.05 13.11 12.05
C LEU A 172 14.13 14.60 11.72
N ASP A 173 13.60 15.45 12.58
CA ASP A 173 13.70 16.92 12.50
C ASP A 173 15.18 17.39 12.44
N GLN A 174 16.10 16.73 13.15
CA GLN A 174 17.53 17.07 13.11
C GLN A 174 18.21 16.76 11.77
N ILE A 175 17.60 15.91 10.95
CA ILE A 175 18.14 15.54 9.63
C ILE A 175 17.33 16.15 8.47
N GLY A 176 16.48 17.14 8.76
CA GLY A 176 15.69 17.86 7.76
C GLY A 176 14.42 17.12 7.33
N VAL A 177 13.91 16.17 8.13
CA VAL A 177 12.69 15.43 7.82
C VAL A 177 11.55 15.94 8.69
N GLU A 178 10.74 16.85 8.12
CA GLU A 178 9.65 17.52 8.83
C GLU A 178 8.30 16.82 8.67
N HIS A 179 8.07 16.12 7.56
CA HIS A 179 6.79 15.50 7.25
C HIS A 179 6.95 14.16 6.52
N GLY A 180 6.06 13.23 6.86
CA GLY A 180 6.12 11.89 6.33
C GLY A 180 5.15 10.94 7.02
N LEU A 181 5.26 9.67 6.68
CA LEU A 181 4.54 8.55 7.31
C LEU A 181 5.53 7.74 8.12
N ALA A 182 5.29 7.55 9.42
CA ALA A 182 6.05 6.65 10.26
C ALA A 182 5.26 5.36 10.51
N VAL A 183 5.84 4.20 10.20
CA VAL A 183 5.24 2.86 10.33
C VAL A 183 6.09 2.05 11.32
N PHE A 184 5.52 1.67 12.47
CA PHE A 184 6.23 0.96 13.54
C PHE A 184 6.21 -0.55 13.34
N HIS A 185 7.38 -1.18 13.43
CA HIS A 185 7.58 -2.63 13.42
C HIS A 185 8.23 -3.07 14.73
N ASN A 186 7.82 -4.23 15.26
CA ASN A 186 8.42 -4.80 16.46
C ASN A 186 9.56 -5.75 16.16
N TYR A 187 9.50 -6.40 15.00
CA TYR A 187 10.30 -7.58 14.70
C TYR A 187 11.11 -7.36 13.42
N ARG A 188 12.27 -8.01 13.36
CA ARG A 188 13.01 -8.28 12.13
C ARG A 188 13.06 -9.80 11.94
N ILE A 189 13.25 -10.23 10.70
CA ILE A 189 13.62 -11.61 10.41
C ILE A 189 15.05 -11.79 10.91
N LYS A 190 15.34 -12.87 11.62
CA LYS A 190 16.69 -13.12 12.12
C LYS A 190 17.68 -13.24 10.95
N PRO A 191 18.92 -12.76 11.09
CA PRO A 191 19.89 -12.73 9.99
C PRO A 191 20.12 -14.09 9.31
N GLU A 192 20.09 -15.19 10.05
CA GLU A 192 20.27 -16.55 9.51
C GLU A 192 19.14 -17.01 8.57
N TYR A 193 17.98 -16.35 8.62
CA TYR A 193 16.81 -16.67 7.81
C TYR A 193 16.47 -15.57 6.80
N CYS A 194 16.90 -14.33 7.04
CA CYS A 194 16.59 -13.20 6.19
C CYS A 194 17.28 -13.33 4.83
N GLY A 195 16.50 -13.30 3.75
CA GLY A 195 17.02 -13.22 2.39
C GLY A 195 17.46 -11.81 1.99
N ASP A 196 17.77 -11.67 0.70
CA ASP A 196 18.01 -10.38 0.08
C ASP A 196 16.73 -9.53 0.10
N VAL A 197 16.69 -8.53 0.98
CA VAL A 197 15.63 -7.52 1.01
C VAL A 197 16.20 -6.22 0.48
N PHE A 198 15.58 -5.68 -0.57
CA PHE A 198 16.06 -4.46 -1.23
C PHE A 198 16.32 -3.32 -0.22
N GLY A 199 17.55 -2.81 -0.23
CA GLY A 199 17.99 -1.70 0.62
C GLY A 199 18.13 -2.02 2.12
N HIS A 200 18.21 -3.30 2.48
CA HIS A 200 18.59 -3.77 3.81
C HIS A 200 19.89 -4.57 3.77
N GLU A 201 20.54 -4.75 4.92
CA GLU A 201 21.62 -5.75 5.03
C GLU A 201 21.00 -7.13 4.81
N SER A 202 21.40 -7.78 3.72
CA SER A 202 21.03 -9.16 3.43
C SER A 202 21.52 -10.09 4.55
N GLY A 203 20.66 -11.05 4.92
CA GLY A 203 21.06 -12.15 5.80
C GLY A 203 21.64 -13.32 5.02
N ASP A 204 21.86 -14.43 5.73
CA ASP A 204 22.39 -15.68 5.18
C ASP A 204 21.28 -16.59 4.61
N GLY A 205 20.01 -16.19 4.74
CA GLY A 205 18.85 -16.99 4.38
C GLY A 205 18.18 -16.59 3.08
N ASP A 206 16.90 -16.95 2.93
CA ASP A 206 16.08 -16.70 1.73
C ASP A 206 14.67 -16.20 2.06
N LEU A 207 14.33 -16.03 3.35
CA LEU A 207 13.00 -15.61 3.77
C LEU A 207 12.85 -14.09 3.68
N ASN A 208 11.71 -13.67 3.14
CA ASN A 208 11.19 -12.32 3.28
C ASN A 208 9.87 -12.31 4.05
N TRP A 209 9.31 -11.12 4.32
CA TRP A 209 8.05 -11.01 5.05
C TRP A 209 6.87 -11.66 4.34
N CYS A 210 6.85 -11.73 3.00
CA CYS A 210 5.82 -12.50 2.30
C CYS A 210 5.91 -13.98 2.69
N ASN A 211 7.10 -14.60 2.67
CA ASN A 211 7.27 -16.00 3.09
C ASN A 211 6.88 -16.21 4.56
N ILE A 212 7.26 -15.30 5.47
CA ILE A 212 6.86 -15.40 6.89
C ILE A 212 5.33 -15.41 7.03
N LEU A 213 4.64 -14.52 6.33
CA LEU A 213 3.19 -14.42 6.41
C LEU A 213 2.50 -15.62 5.75
N SER A 214 2.84 -15.95 4.49
CA SER A 214 2.11 -16.95 3.71
C SER A 214 2.56 -18.39 3.93
N GLU A 215 3.83 -18.65 4.25
CA GLU A 215 4.34 -20.02 4.37
C GLU A 215 4.55 -20.46 5.82
N LYS A 216 4.75 -19.51 6.75
CA LYS A 216 5.01 -19.82 8.15
C LYS A 216 3.78 -19.57 9.02
N LEU A 217 3.19 -18.37 8.96
CA LEU A 217 2.05 -18.03 9.83
C LEU A 217 0.72 -18.62 9.38
N GLU A 218 0.51 -18.77 8.07
CA GLU A 218 -0.69 -19.41 7.50
C GLU A 218 -0.59 -20.95 7.50
N SER A 219 0.59 -21.51 7.81
CA SER A 219 0.81 -22.97 7.83
C SER A 219 0.27 -23.64 9.09
N GLU A 220 -0.36 -24.81 8.93
CA GLU A 220 -0.74 -25.67 10.05
C GLU A 220 0.46 -26.29 10.77
N GLU A 221 1.64 -26.31 10.13
CA GLU A 221 2.87 -26.89 10.68
C GLU A 221 3.43 -26.03 11.82
N TRP A 222 3.28 -24.71 11.74
CA TRP A 222 3.94 -23.77 12.64
C TRP A 222 2.92 -22.96 13.44
N PRO A 223 2.76 -23.23 14.75
CA PRO A 223 2.01 -22.32 15.62
C PRO A 223 2.64 -20.93 15.58
N ALA A 224 1.83 -19.87 15.54
CA ALA A 224 2.33 -18.50 15.44
C ALA A 224 3.45 -18.18 16.45
N ALA A 225 3.32 -18.64 17.71
CA ALA A 225 4.34 -18.46 18.74
C ALA A 225 5.71 -19.07 18.37
N ALA A 226 5.72 -20.23 17.69
CA ALA A 226 6.95 -20.85 17.21
C ALA A 226 7.56 -20.05 16.05
N VAL A 227 6.73 -19.45 15.19
CA VAL A 227 7.24 -18.56 14.13
C VAL A 227 7.96 -17.36 14.72
N TYR A 228 7.38 -16.73 15.74
CA TYR A 228 8.00 -15.59 16.43
C TYR A 228 9.31 -15.96 17.12
N ASP A 229 9.39 -17.14 17.74
CA ASP A 229 10.58 -17.57 18.47
C ASP A 229 11.70 -18.04 17.53
N GLU A 230 11.35 -18.76 16.46
CA GLU A 230 12.31 -19.37 15.54
C GLU A 230 12.84 -18.34 14.53
N PHE A 231 11.97 -17.63 13.81
CA PHE A 231 12.37 -16.83 12.64
C PHE A 231 12.51 -15.34 12.91
N LEU A 232 11.96 -14.84 14.01
CA LEU A 232 11.89 -13.41 14.28
C LEU A 232 12.70 -13.02 15.52
N GLU A 233 13.24 -11.81 15.51
CA GLU A 233 13.86 -11.19 16.68
C GLU A 233 13.18 -9.86 16.99
N TYR A 234 13.07 -9.53 18.28
CA TYR A 234 12.53 -8.25 18.71
C TYR A 234 13.55 -7.15 18.44
N ALA A 235 13.24 -6.29 17.48
CA ALA A 235 14.08 -5.22 16.99
C ALA A 235 13.18 -4.01 16.62
N PRO A 236 12.74 -3.22 17.62
CA PRO A 236 11.76 -2.16 17.41
C PRO A 236 12.33 -1.06 16.51
N HIS A 237 11.64 -0.79 15.39
CA HIS A 237 12.05 0.23 14.44
C HIS A 237 10.86 0.89 13.76
N PHE A 238 11.09 2.06 13.16
CA PHE A 238 10.12 2.70 12.28
C PHE A 238 10.66 2.70 10.86
N HIS A 239 9.84 2.32 9.89
CA HIS A 239 10.02 2.79 8.51
C HIS A 239 9.38 4.16 8.39
N VAL A 240 10.10 5.08 7.74
CA VAL A 240 9.68 6.45 7.53
C VAL A 240 9.69 6.74 6.04
N PHE A 241 8.53 7.09 5.50
CA PHE A 241 8.37 7.56 4.13
C PHE A 241 8.22 9.08 4.18
N ALA A 242 9.29 9.78 3.85
CA ALA A 242 9.37 11.24 3.93
C ALA A 242 9.35 11.85 2.53
N VAL A 243 8.85 13.08 2.47
CA VAL A 243 9.01 13.95 1.30
C VAL A 243 9.98 15.04 1.73
N ALA A 244 11.09 15.21 1.04
CA ALA A 244 12.06 16.27 1.30
C ALA A 244 12.95 16.48 0.07
N ASP A 245 13.50 17.68 -0.09
CA ASP A 245 14.50 17.96 -1.12
C ASP A 245 15.83 17.22 -0.83
N PHE A 246 16.20 17.16 0.45
CA PHE A 246 17.41 16.56 0.96
C PHE A 246 17.23 16.01 2.38
N VAL A 247 17.93 14.92 2.70
CA VAL A 247 17.99 14.35 4.05
C VAL A 247 19.44 14.28 4.49
N GLN A 248 19.75 14.90 5.64
CA GLN A 248 21.12 14.96 6.17
C GLN A 248 21.51 13.61 6.78
N CYS A 249 22.14 12.74 5.98
CA CYS A 249 22.71 11.48 6.43
C CYS A 249 24.23 11.57 6.67
N GLY A 250 24.83 10.49 7.17
CA GLY A 250 26.29 10.36 7.34
C GLY A 250 26.74 10.83 8.72
N ALA A 251 27.43 11.97 8.79
CA ALA A 251 28.00 12.46 10.05
C ALA A 251 26.92 12.76 11.10
N VAL A 252 25.80 13.36 10.69
CA VAL A 252 24.70 13.71 11.61
C VAL A 252 24.01 12.46 12.16
N THR A 253 23.65 11.50 11.30
CA THR A 253 23.02 10.24 11.74
C THR A 253 23.98 9.37 12.56
N LYS A 254 25.28 9.42 12.29
CA LYS A 254 26.31 8.78 13.11
C LYS A 254 26.38 9.41 14.51
N GLN A 255 26.40 10.74 14.59
CA GLN A 255 26.40 11.45 15.88
C GLN A 255 25.15 11.11 16.69
N ILE A 256 23.97 11.10 16.07
CA ILE A 256 22.72 10.66 16.72
C ILE A 256 22.86 9.23 17.27
N ALA A 257 23.41 8.30 16.49
CA ALA A 257 23.62 6.93 16.95
C ALA A 257 24.61 6.83 18.11
N ASP A 258 25.72 7.57 18.06
CA ASP A 258 26.73 7.62 19.13
C ASP A 258 26.15 8.21 20.43
N ASP A 259 25.31 9.25 20.33
CA ASP A 259 24.73 9.93 21.49
C ASP A 259 23.55 9.18 22.12
N THR A 260 22.75 8.51 21.29
CA THR A 260 21.42 7.99 21.69
C THR A 260 21.25 6.48 21.58
N GLY A 261 22.17 5.80 20.91
CA GLY A 261 22.01 4.40 20.52
C GLY A 261 20.92 4.14 19.45
N VAL A 262 20.26 5.19 18.93
CA VAL A 262 19.24 5.09 17.87
C VAL A 262 19.92 5.21 16.52
N VAL A 263 19.75 4.20 15.67
CA VAL A 263 20.35 4.16 14.33
C VAL A 263 19.33 4.68 13.32
N ILE A 264 19.69 5.74 12.60
CA ILE A 264 18.92 6.23 11.46
C ILE A 264 19.67 5.85 10.18
N HIS A 265 19.02 5.04 9.35
CA HIS A 265 19.59 4.59 8.08
C HIS A 265 18.65 4.94 6.93
N ARG A 266 19.21 5.52 5.86
CA ARG A 266 18.47 5.79 4.62
C ARG A 266 18.60 4.60 3.70
N ILE A 267 17.48 3.99 3.38
CA ILE A 267 17.37 2.87 2.44
C ILE A 267 17.53 3.47 1.04
N SER A 268 18.57 3.08 0.32
CA SER A 268 18.83 3.52 -1.04
C SER A 268 19.45 2.43 -1.88
N ASP A 269 19.31 2.56 -3.20
CA ASP A 269 20.07 1.79 -4.18
C ASP A 269 21.57 2.16 -4.18
N ASP A 270 22.33 1.46 -5.02
CA ASP A 270 23.76 1.67 -5.21
C ASP A 270 24.11 3.08 -5.74
N ASP A 271 23.15 3.73 -6.40
CA ASP A 271 23.26 5.11 -6.90
C ASP A 271 22.89 6.16 -5.83
N GLY A 272 22.53 5.73 -4.61
CA GLY A 272 22.17 6.59 -3.49
C GLY A 272 20.77 7.20 -3.58
N LYS A 273 19.93 6.70 -4.48
CA LYS A 273 18.52 7.08 -4.64
C LYS A 273 17.66 6.19 -3.76
N SER A 274 16.66 6.77 -3.11
CA SER A 274 15.86 6.07 -2.10
C SER A 274 14.59 5.48 -2.70
N LEU A 275 13.65 6.33 -3.11
CA LEU A 275 12.44 5.95 -3.82
C LEU A 275 12.28 6.94 -4.99
N GLU A 276 12.52 6.50 -6.22
CA GLU A 276 12.52 7.41 -7.37
C GLU A 276 11.12 7.63 -7.94
N THR A 277 10.30 6.59 -7.89
CA THR A 277 9.00 6.55 -8.54
C THR A 277 7.87 6.38 -7.52
N ILE A 278 6.62 6.58 -7.97
CA ILE A 278 5.46 6.33 -7.11
C ILE A 278 5.26 4.82 -6.90
N GLU A 279 5.70 4.00 -7.86
CA GLU A 279 5.71 2.55 -7.81
C GLU A 279 6.68 2.06 -6.73
N ASP A 280 7.89 2.62 -6.64
CA ASP A 280 8.84 2.31 -5.55
C ASP A 280 8.22 2.66 -4.19
N LEU A 281 7.60 3.85 -4.09
CA LEU A 281 6.92 4.28 -2.87
C LEU A 281 5.73 3.36 -2.52
N ALA A 282 4.94 2.94 -3.51
CA ALA A 282 3.83 2.03 -3.33
C ALA A 282 4.29 0.66 -2.84
N ALA A 283 5.33 0.10 -3.48
CA ALA A 283 5.92 -1.17 -3.11
C ALA A 283 6.45 -1.14 -1.67
N ALA A 284 7.27 -0.14 -1.33
CA ALA A 284 7.86 -0.02 -0.01
C ALA A 284 6.80 0.24 1.08
N THR A 285 5.76 1.04 0.78
CA THR A 285 4.66 1.32 1.72
C THR A 285 3.80 0.07 1.96
N MET A 286 3.46 -0.69 0.91
CA MET A 286 2.72 -1.96 1.05
C MET A 286 3.54 -2.99 1.82
N TYR A 287 4.83 -3.10 1.53
CA TYR A 287 5.74 -3.98 2.24
C TYR A 287 5.78 -3.64 3.73
N ALA A 288 6.01 -2.39 4.11
CA ALA A 288 5.99 -1.99 5.52
C ALA A 288 4.63 -2.25 6.19
N LEU A 289 3.53 -2.01 5.48
CA LEU A 289 2.19 -2.26 6.04
C LEU A 289 1.86 -3.74 6.18
N SER A 290 2.54 -4.67 5.48
CA SER A 290 2.27 -6.11 5.58
C SER A 290 2.64 -6.70 6.93
N HIS A 291 3.56 -6.06 7.66
CA HIS A 291 4.06 -6.51 8.96
C HIS A 291 4.08 -5.38 10.00
N VAL A 292 3.22 -4.38 9.81
CA VAL A 292 3.05 -3.28 10.76
C VAL A 292 2.62 -3.79 12.14
N GLY A 293 3.18 -3.26 13.22
CA GLY A 293 2.73 -3.59 14.55
C GLY A 293 1.24 -3.24 14.74
N LEU A 294 0.47 -4.15 15.32
CA LEU A 294 -0.95 -3.95 15.64
C LEU A 294 -1.14 -3.91 17.16
N LYS A 295 -1.77 -2.83 17.64
CA LYS A 295 -2.13 -2.64 19.06
C LYS A 295 -3.62 -2.92 19.25
N GLN A 296 -3.94 -3.77 20.23
CA GLN A 296 -5.33 -4.04 20.59
C GLN A 296 -5.95 -2.83 21.29
N ARG A 297 -7.17 -2.46 20.90
CA ARG A 297 -8.00 -1.43 21.54
C ARG A 297 -9.43 -1.96 21.66
N GLY A 298 -9.77 -2.48 22.85
CA GLY A 298 -11.02 -3.20 23.06
C GLY A 298 -11.09 -4.44 22.17
N ASN A 299 -12.14 -4.51 21.34
CA ASN A 299 -12.35 -5.61 20.37
C ASN A 299 -11.77 -5.32 18.98
N SER A 300 -11.03 -4.22 18.82
CA SER A 300 -10.45 -3.80 17.55
C SER A 300 -8.92 -3.78 17.60
N TYR A 301 -8.29 -3.78 16.43
CA TYR A 301 -6.83 -3.66 16.30
C TYR A 301 -6.49 -2.41 15.51
N ARG A 302 -5.55 -1.63 16.04
CA ARG A 302 -5.05 -0.41 15.41
C ARG A 302 -3.64 -0.65 14.91
N ALA A 303 -3.41 -0.38 13.63
CA ALA A 303 -2.07 -0.40 13.08
C ALA A 303 -1.24 0.77 13.62
N CYS A 304 0.00 0.49 14.00
CA CYS A 304 0.94 1.44 14.58
C CYS A 304 1.67 2.22 13.49
N TYR A 305 0.93 2.93 12.64
CA TYR A 305 1.50 3.93 11.75
C TYR A 305 0.84 5.29 11.99
N GLN A 306 1.51 6.38 11.65
CA GLN A 306 0.93 7.72 11.69
C GLN A 306 1.69 8.68 10.78
N ALA A 307 0.93 9.47 10.03
CA ALA A 307 1.46 10.64 9.32
C ALA A 307 1.82 11.76 10.29
N PHE A 308 2.88 12.50 10.00
CA PHE A 308 3.38 13.62 10.82
C PHE A 308 3.72 14.83 9.95
N GLY A 309 3.95 15.98 10.61
CA GLY A 309 4.15 17.26 9.94
C GLY A 309 2.93 17.64 9.10
N ARG A 310 3.17 18.27 7.94
CA ARG A 310 2.11 18.66 7.00
C ARG A 310 1.30 17.46 6.49
N LEU A 311 1.93 16.30 6.31
CA LEU A 311 1.24 15.08 5.84
C LEU A 311 0.09 14.66 6.76
N ALA A 312 0.19 14.89 8.07
CA ALA A 312 -0.85 14.50 9.03
C ALA A 312 -2.22 15.07 8.65
N ASN A 313 -2.26 16.35 8.24
CA ASN A 313 -3.47 17.08 7.87
C ASN A 313 -3.66 17.22 6.36
N HIS A 314 -2.78 16.64 5.55
CA HIS A 314 -2.86 16.70 4.09
C HIS A 314 -3.96 15.76 3.56
N ALA A 315 -4.82 16.26 2.69
CA ALA A 315 -5.75 15.46 1.92
C ALA A 315 -5.17 15.21 0.53
N ALA A 316 -5.27 13.98 0.03
CA ALA A 316 -4.80 13.67 -1.31
C ALA A 316 -5.76 14.24 -2.37
N GLU A 317 -5.20 14.82 -3.43
CA GLU A 317 -5.97 15.20 -4.62
C GLU A 317 -6.39 13.97 -5.44
N ASP A 318 -7.50 14.08 -6.19
CA ASP A 318 -8.08 12.95 -6.94
C ASP A 318 -7.12 12.35 -7.97
N TRP A 319 -6.32 13.18 -8.64
CA TRP A 319 -5.30 12.69 -9.59
C TRP A 319 -4.20 11.88 -8.89
N ALA A 320 -3.84 12.24 -7.66
CA ALA A 320 -2.84 11.53 -6.88
C ALA A 320 -3.41 10.19 -6.36
N LEU A 321 -4.70 10.16 -6.00
CA LEU A 321 -5.41 8.93 -5.66
C LEU A 321 -5.46 7.95 -6.85
N ALA A 322 -5.77 8.44 -8.05
CA ALA A 322 -5.77 7.62 -9.26
C ALA A 322 -4.38 7.05 -9.55
N LYS A 323 -3.34 7.90 -9.54
CA LYS A 323 -1.95 7.49 -9.76
C LYS A 323 -1.46 6.48 -8.72
N ALA A 324 -1.82 6.68 -7.45
CA ALA A 324 -1.49 5.74 -6.38
C ALA A 324 -2.25 4.40 -6.52
N ASP A 325 -3.50 4.40 -7.00
CA ASP A 325 -4.25 3.16 -7.26
C ASP A 325 -3.53 2.33 -8.34
N ASP A 326 -3.16 2.95 -9.46
CA ASP A 326 -2.46 2.27 -10.56
C ASP A 326 -1.08 1.75 -10.09
N ALA A 327 -0.28 2.58 -9.42
CA ALA A 327 1.04 2.19 -8.89
C ALA A 327 0.97 1.04 -7.86
N CYS A 328 -0.01 1.09 -6.94
CA CYS A 328 -0.21 0.00 -6.01
C CYS A 328 -0.67 -1.29 -6.71
N ARG A 329 -1.47 -1.22 -7.78
CA ARG A 329 -1.90 -2.43 -8.51
C ARG A 329 -0.76 -3.09 -9.25
N GLU A 330 0.08 -2.29 -9.90
CA GLU A 330 1.25 -2.76 -10.62
C GLU A 330 2.23 -3.51 -9.70
N THR A 331 2.37 -3.04 -8.45
CA THR A 331 3.33 -3.59 -7.49
C THR A 331 2.75 -4.61 -6.50
N ALA A 332 1.42 -4.73 -6.39
CA ALA A 332 0.78 -5.59 -5.39
C ALA A 332 1.07 -7.08 -5.58
N SER A 333 1.23 -7.54 -6.84
CA SER A 333 1.54 -8.94 -7.12
C SER A 333 2.91 -9.31 -6.55
N ASP A 334 3.92 -8.49 -6.82
CA ASP A 334 5.30 -8.77 -6.41
C ASP A 334 5.49 -8.60 -4.89
N VAL A 335 4.80 -7.65 -4.27
CA VAL A 335 4.99 -7.32 -2.86
C VAL A 335 4.09 -8.13 -1.92
N LEU A 336 2.81 -8.33 -2.30
CA LEU A 336 1.82 -8.98 -1.45
C LEU A 336 1.42 -10.36 -1.98
N GLY A 337 1.89 -10.78 -3.16
CA GLY A 337 1.37 -11.97 -3.83
C GLY A 337 -0.12 -11.81 -4.19
N LEU A 338 -0.55 -10.59 -4.51
CA LEU A 338 -1.95 -10.26 -4.77
C LEU A 338 -2.10 -9.67 -6.17
N SER A 339 -2.71 -10.42 -7.08
CA SER A 339 -3.11 -9.88 -8.39
C SER A 339 -4.40 -9.06 -8.22
N LEU A 340 -4.29 -7.75 -8.49
CA LEU A 340 -5.40 -6.80 -8.44
C LEU A 340 -5.70 -6.22 -9.81
N ALA A 341 -5.72 -7.08 -10.84
CA ALA A 341 -6.20 -6.70 -12.15
C ALA A 341 -7.58 -6.02 -12.03
N LYS A 342 -7.81 -4.99 -12.85
CA LYS A 342 -9.14 -4.38 -12.95
C LYS A 342 -10.07 -5.46 -13.49
N PRO A 343 -11.10 -5.90 -12.74
CA PRO A 343 -11.97 -6.99 -13.19
C PRO A 343 -12.65 -6.54 -14.49
N GLU A 344 -12.52 -7.33 -15.55
CA GLU A 344 -13.14 -7.07 -16.84
C GLU A 344 -14.32 -8.00 -17.02
N CYS A 345 -15.40 -7.48 -17.61
CA CYS A 345 -16.60 -8.23 -17.88
C CYS A 345 -16.34 -9.25 -19.01
N ASP A 346 -16.50 -10.53 -18.69
CA ASP A 346 -16.35 -11.65 -19.62
C ASP A 346 -17.66 -12.05 -20.30
N ALA A 347 -18.78 -11.42 -19.93
CA ALA A 347 -20.09 -11.70 -20.52
C ALA A 347 -20.05 -11.54 -22.04
N HIS A 348 -20.55 -12.57 -22.74
CA HIS A 348 -20.74 -12.54 -24.18
C HIS A 348 -21.89 -11.60 -24.53
N ILE A 349 -21.66 -10.65 -25.41
CA ILE A 349 -22.73 -9.77 -25.90
C ILE A 349 -23.17 -10.31 -27.26
N GLU A 350 -24.48 -10.44 -27.49
CA GLU A 350 -24.95 -10.69 -28.84
C GLU A 350 -24.61 -9.45 -29.68
N PRO A 351 -23.91 -9.60 -30.81
CA PRO A 351 -23.62 -8.46 -31.66
C PRO A 351 -24.95 -7.80 -31.98
N ALA A 352 -25.02 -6.46 -31.85
CA ALA A 352 -26.19 -5.71 -32.26
C ALA A 352 -26.52 -6.21 -33.67
N THR A 353 -27.61 -6.95 -33.81
CA THR A 353 -28.08 -7.31 -35.12
C THR A 353 -28.48 -5.96 -35.69
N ASP A 354 -27.66 -5.45 -36.60
CA ASP A 354 -28.01 -4.32 -37.45
C ASP A 354 -29.24 -4.77 -38.24
N ASN A 355 -30.39 -4.78 -37.58
CA ASN A 355 -31.71 -4.78 -38.19
C ASN A 355 -31.90 -3.38 -38.78
N GLU A 356 -30.97 -2.98 -39.64
CA GLU A 356 -31.28 -2.19 -40.81
C GLU A 356 -32.08 -3.07 -41.78
N ASP A 357 -33.19 -3.65 -41.31
CA ASP A 357 -34.37 -3.75 -42.17
C ASP A 357 -34.82 -2.31 -42.38
N MET A 358 -34.05 -1.59 -43.20
CA MET A 358 -34.55 -0.49 -43.99
C MET A 358 -35.81 -1.03 -44.65
N VAL A 359 -36.94 -0.68 -44.06
CA VAL A 359 -38.20 -0.62 -44.78
C VAL A 359 -37.95 0.37 -45.90
N THR A 360 -37.47 -0.12 -47.05
CA THR A 360 -37.46 0.66 -48.26
C THR A 360 -38.91 1.06 -48.49
N PRO A 361 -39.22 2.36 -48.55
CA PRO A 361 -40.56 2.78 -48.97
C PRO A 361 -40.78 2.19 -50.36
N ASP A 362 -41.71 1.25 -50.42
CA ASP A 362 -42.28 0.70 -51.64
C ASP A 362 -42.95 1.87 -52.38
N ASP A 363 -42.25 2.48 -53.31
CA ASP A 363 -42.82 3.50 -54.19
C ASP A 363 -42.13 3.52 -55.55
N THR A 364 -42.96 3.21 -56.55
CA THR A 364 -42.93 3.58 -57.98
C THR A 364 -42.42 2.56 -59.01
N ASP A 365 -43.41 1.87 -59.58
CA ASP A 365 -43.51 1.52 -61.00
C ASP A 365 -43.01 2.68 -61.91
N ASP A 366 -42.07 2.40 -62.82
CA ASP A 366 -42.18 2.80 -64.23
C ASP A 366 -41.14 2.12 -65.15
N PRO A 367 -41.42 1.97 -66.46
CA PRO A 367 -40.75 1.03 -67.36
C PRO A 367 -39.68 1.65 -68.29
N ILE A 368 -38.73 0.79 -68.68
CA ILE A 368 -38.06 0.64 -69.99
C ILE A 368 -37.74 1.92 -70.80
N GLU A 369 -36.46 2.21 -71.05
CA GLU A 369 -35.89 2.17 -72.41
C GLU A 369 -34.36 2.19 -72.48
N ALA A 370 -33.87 1.55 -73.54
CA ALA A 370 -32.49 1.17 -73.82
C ALA A 370 -31.65 2.32 -74.40
N MET A 371 -30.32 2.24 -74.26
CA MET A 371 -29.37 2.08 -75.38
C MET A 371 -27.90 2.24 -74.93
N ASN A 372 -27.09 1.25 -75.31
CA ASN A 372 -25.74 1.30 -75.94
C ASN A 372 -24.71 2.35 -75.44
N SER A 373 -23.42 2.07 -75.26
CA SER A 373 -22.57 1.11 -75.97
C SER A 373 -21.15 1.09 -75.37
N SER A 374 -20.54 -0.09 -75.39
CA SER A 374 -19.16 -0.39 -75.85
C SER A 374 -17.92 0.10 -75.08
N GLY A 375 -17.08 -0.88 -74.71
CA GLY A 375 -15.63 -0.72 -74.45
C GLY A 375 -15.03 -1.86 -73.63
N LEU A 376 -15.08 -3.12 -74.09
CA LEU A 376 -13.90 -3.90 -74.55
C LEU A 376 -12.53 -3.58 -73.91
N GLY A 377 -11.98 -4.55 -73.18
CA GLY A 377 -10.52 -4.82 -73.15
C GLY A 377 -9.97 -5.41 -71.83
N PRO A 378 -8.98 -6.31 -71.85
CA PRO A 378 -9.01 -7.54 -71.04
C PRO A 378 -7.77 -7.78 -70.14
N THR A 379 -7.73 -8.98 -69.53
CA THR A 379 -6.57 -9.71 -68.94
C THR A 379 -6.19 -9.32 -67.50
N THR A 380 -5.83 -10.21 -66.56
CA THR A 380 -5.45 -11.62 -66.58
C THR A 380 -5.48 -12.15 -65.14
N ALA A 381 -5.82 -13.43 -64.97
CA ALA A 381 -5.60 -14.17 -63.74
C ALA A 381 -4.12 -14.49 -63.55
N THR A 382 -3.61 -14.46 -62.31
CA THR A 382 -2.59 -15.43 -61.87
C THR A 382 -2.53 -15.52 -60.35
N SER A 383 -2.80 -16.71 -59.87
CA SER A 383 -2.34 -17.28 -58.60
C SER A 383 -0.81 -17.16 -58.46
N SER A 384 -0.31 -16.90 -57.25
CA SER A 384 0.87 -17.60 -56.73
C SER A 384 1.07 -17.43 -55.23
N LEU A 385 1.36 -18.58 -54.63
CA LEU A 385 1.84 -18.87 -53.30
C LEU A 385 3.26 -18.35 -53.04
N ARG A 386 3.60 -18.32 -51.74
CA ARG A 386 4.93 -18.28 -51.10
C ARG A 386 5.65 -16.93 -51.09
N SER A 387 6.01 -16.49 -49.88
CA SER A 387 7.39 -16.68 -49.40
C SER A 387 7.52 -16.40 -47.92
N SER A 388 7.91 -17.43 -47.17
CA SER A 388 8.78 -17.28 -46.01
C SER A 388 10.21 -17.15 -46.54
N THR A 389 10.92 -16.09 -46.16
CA THR A 389 12.37 -16.13 -45.99
C THR A 389 12.80 -15.03 -45.02
N ALA A 390 13.52 -15.48 -44.00
CA ALA A 390 14.28 -14.67 -43.08
C ALA A 390 15.20 -13.67 -43.81
N SER A 391 15.41 -12.53 -43.17
CA SER A 391 16.61 -11.72 -43.38
C SER A 391 17.06 -11.18 -42.04
N ALA A 392 18.25 -11.63 -41.66
CA ALA A 392 19.06 -11.09 -40.59
C ALA A 392 19.55 -9.68 -40.95
N GLY A 393 19.63 -8.81 -39.94
CA GLY A 393 20.16 -7.45 -40.04
C GLY A 393 19.98 -6.74 -38.70
N THR A 394 20.83 -7.06 -37.73
CA THR A 394 21.90 -6.17 -37.22
C THR A 394 21.42 -4.98 -36.39
N GLY A 395 21.80 -5.01 -35.11
CA GLY A 395 22.07 -3.81 -34.33
C GLY A 395 21.01 -3.45 -33.31
N HIS A 396 20.87 -4.24 -32.24
CA HIS A 396 20.28 -3.73 -31.01
C HIS A 396 21.30 -3.74 -29.88
N ARG A 397 21.45 -2.54 -29.32
CA ARG A 397 22.29 -2.17 -28.20
C ARG A 397 21.92 -3.03 -27.00
N THR A 398 22.94 -3.48 -26.28
CA THR A 398 22.83 -3.99 -24.93
C THR A 398 22.30 -2.88 -24.04
N ASP A 399 21.03 -2.97 -23.66
CA ASP A 399 20.47 -2.19 -22.57
C ASP A 399 20.45 -3.08 -21.32
N THR A 400 21.48 -2.92 -20.51
CA THR A 400 21.60 -3.45 -19.16
C THR A 400 20.99 -2.42 -18.22
N SER A 401 19.79 -2.68 -17.68
CA SER A 401 19.29 -2.20 -16.36
C SER A 401 17.79 -2.48 -16.20
N ARG A 402 17.44 -3.66 -15.66
CA ARG A 402 16.18 -3.91 -14.94
C ARG A 402 16.46 -4.96 -13.86
N PRO A 403 16.67 -4.59 -12.58
CA PRO A 403 16.81 -5.56 -11.51
C PRO A 403 15.44 -5.80 -10.87
N PHE A 404 14.58 -6.52 -11.58
CA PHE A 404 13.49 -7.30 -10.98
C PHE A 404 13.56 -8.68 -11.63
N ALA A 405 14.58 -9.44 -11.25
CA ALA A 405 14.74 -10.84 -11.61
C ALA A 405 15.67 -11.50 -10.59
N ALA A 406 15.13 -11.85 -9.42
CA ALA A 406 15.67 -12.95 -8.65
C ALA A 406 15.11 -14.24 -9.25
N GLY A 407 15.81 -14.75 -10.27
CA GLY A 407 15.58 -16.08 -10.80
C GLY A 407 16.12 -17.13 -9.82
N GLY A 408 15.23 -17.70 -9.02
CA GLY A 408 15.42 -19.02 -8.42
C GLY A 408 14.77 -20.05 -9.34
N ASP A 409 15.60 -20.84 -10.03
CA ASP A 409 15.18 -21.98 -10.84
C ASP A 409 14.68 -23.09 -9.89
N GLN A 410 13.38 -23.09 -9.59
CA GLN A 410 12.68 -24.19 -8.91
C GLN A 410 11.54 -24.71 -9.78
N THR A 411 11.87 -25.53 -10.77
CA THR A 411 10.93 -26.48 -11.33
C THR A 411 10.73 -27.62 -10.34
N GLY A 412 9.74 -27.52 -9.46
CA GLY A 412 9.38 -28.63 -8.58
C GLY A 412 8.37 -28.27 -7.50
N LEU A 413 7.13 -28.74 -7.67
CA LEU A 413 6.09 -28.83 -6.65
C LEU A 413 5.37 -27.52 -6.25
N LEU A 414 4.68 -26.91 -7.22
CA LEU A 414 3.46 -26.14 -6.93
C LEU A 414 2.29 -27.12 -6.80
N SER A 415 1.91 -27.45 -5.57
CA SER A 415 0.56 -27.92 -5.25
C SER A 415 -0.06 -26.86 -4.35
N ASP A 416 -1.29 -26.48 -4.69
CA ASP A 416 -2.25 -25.75 -3.87
C ASP A 416 -2.14 -24.21 -3.89
N VAL A 417 -2.30 -23.65 -5.09
CA VAL A 417 -2.94 -22.33 -5.25
C VAL A 417 -4.45 -22.52 -5.02
N PRO A 418 -5.12 -21.73 -4.16
CA PRO A 418 -6.57 -21.84 -3.97
C PRO A 418 -7.36 -21.62 -5.28
N ASP A 419 -8.28 -22.55 -5.57
CA ASP A 419 -9.13 -22.70 -6.76
C ASP A 419 -10.04 -21.50 -7.14
N TRP A 420 -9.91 -20.33 -6.53
CA TRP A 420 -10.68 -19.13 -6.87
C TRP A 420 -9.93 -18.16 -7.80
N ILE A 421 -8.72 -18.52 -8.25
CA ILE A 421 -7.99 -17.83 -9.31
C ILE A 421 -8.26 -18.58 -10.62
N ASN A 422 -9.25 -18.10 -11.38
CA ASN A 422 -9.79 -18.73 -12.58
C ASN A 422 -8.76 -19.01 -13.69
N GLU A 423 -8.70 -20.27 -14.15
CA GLU A 423 -8.57 -20.59 -15.59
C GLU A 423 -9.80 -21.40 -16.02
N PRO A 424 -10.58 -20.95 -17.02
CA PRO A 424 -11.67 -21.75 -17.57
C PRO A 424 -11.11 -22.85 -18.49
N ILE A 425 -11.43 -24.11 -18.17
CA ILE A 425 -11.22 -25.28 -19.04
C ILE A 425 -12.11 -25.10 -20.29
N CYS A 426 -11.51 -24.64 -21.40
CA CYS A 426 -12.19 -24.55 -22.70
C CYS A 426 -12.19 -25.92 -23.41
N GLY A 427 -13.35 -26.56 -23.47
CA GLY A 427 -13.63 -27.61 -24.44
C GLY A 427 -13.87 -27.01 -25.83
N GLU A 428 -13.04 -27.38 -26.80
CA GLU A 428 -13.16 -26.93 -28.19
C GLU A 428 -14.48 -27.41 -28.82
N THR A 429 -15.45 -26.49 -28.94
CA THR A 429 -16.54 -26.61 -29.90
C THR A 429 -16.64 -25.30 -30.68
N LEU A 430 -16.46 -25.39 -32.01
CA LEU A 430 -16.65 -24.29 -32.95
C LEU A 430 -18.05 -23.69 -32.77
N THR A 431 -18.12 -22.57 -32.07
CA THR A 431 -19.30 -21.71 -31.97
C THR A 431 -18.88 -20.30 -32.37
N GLN A 432 -19.79 -19.59 -33.04
CA GLN A 432 -19.57 -18.23 -33.53
C GLN A 432 -19.00 -17.37 -32.40
N SER A 433 -17.86 -16.73 -32.67
CA SER A 433 -17.15 -15.84 -31.74
C SER A 433 -18.05 -14.68 -31.34
N THR A 434 -18.85 -14.82 -30.29
CA THR A 434 -19.54 -13.71 -29.66
C THR A 434 -18.49 -12.86 -28.94
N GLU A 435 -18.47 -11.57 -29.26
CA GLU A 435 -17.54 -10.63 -28.66
C GLU A 435 -17.80 -10.54 -27.14
N ARG A 436 -16.72 -10.54 -26.35
CA ARG A 436 -16.81 -10.31 -24.90
C ARG A 436 -16.98 -8.82 -24.65
N CYS A 437 -17.75 -8.47 -23.62
CA CYS A 437 -17.96 -7.09 -23.21
C CYS A 437 -16.63 -6.33 -22.97
N GLY A 438 -15.70 -6.92 -22.21
CA GLY A 438 -14.39 -6.33 -21.92
C GLY A 438 -14.41 -5.09 -21.00
N THR A 439 -15.58 -4.55 -20.68
CA THR A 439 -15.73 -3.37 -19.84
C THR A 439 -15.25 -3.64 -18.41
N THR A 440 -14.52 -2.71 -17.82
CA THR A 440 -14.12 -2.77 -16.41
C THR A 440 -15.36 -2.80 -15.50
N MET A 441 -15.47 -3.85 -14.69
CA MET A 441 -16.55 -4.03 -13.73
C MET A 441 -16.42 -3.05 -12.57
N ARG A 442 -17.58 -2.66 -12.03
CA ARG A 442 -17.72 -1.74 -10.90
C ARG A 442 -18.19 -2.51 -9.64
N PRO A 443 -17.86 -2.02 -8.44
CA PRO A 443 -18.42 -2.55 -7.20
C PRO A 443 -19.95 -2.51 -7.19
N ILE A 444 -20.61 -3.58 -6.73
CA ILE A 444 -22.09 -3.70 -6.68
C ILE A 444 -22.76 -2.54 -5.94
N ARG A 445 -22.08 -1.93 -4.96
CA ARG A 445 -22.58 -0.74 -4.24
C ARG A 445 -22.91 0.44 -5.16
N CYS A 446 -22.26 0.54 -6.33
CA CYS A 446 -22.50 1.59 -7.31
C CYS A 446 -23.70 1.28 -8.23
N ALA A 447 -24.28 0.09 -8.17
CA ALA A 447 -25.39 -0.30 -9.05
C ALA A 447 -26.64 0.56 -8.86
N GLY A 448 -26.86 1.11 -7.66
CA GLY A 448 -28.00 2.01 -7.38
C GLY A 448 -28.05 3.21 -8.34
N GLU A 449 -26.90 3.83 -8.63
CA GLU A 449 -26.81 4.97 -9.56
C GLU A 449 -27.26 4.62 -10.99
N TYR A 450 -27.06 3.36 -11.39
CA TYR A 450 -27.44 2.85 -12.71
C TYR A 450 -28.90 2.40 -12.74
N LEU A 451 -29.36 1.71 -11.70
CA LEU A 451 -30.73 1.24 -11.55
C LEU A 451 -31.74 2.39 -11.39
N GLU A 452 -31.29 3.57 -10.99
CA GLU A 452 -32.11 4.80 -10.96
C GLU A 452 -32.21 5.50 -12.33
N SER A 453 -31.33 5.19 -13.28
CA SER A 453 -31.31 5.78 -14.61
C SER A 453 -32.25 5.03 -15.56
N VAL A 454 -33.39 5.66 -15.89
CA VAL A 454 -34.39 5.11 -16.82
C VAL A 454 -33.76 4.85 -18.19
N ASP A 455 -33.04 5.84 -18.73
CA ASP A 455 -32.39 5.75 -20.04
C ASP A 455 -31.38 4.59 -20.09
N TRP A 456 -30.62 4.36 -19.02
CA TRP A 456 -29.69 3.24 -18.97
C TRP A 456 -30.43 1.91 -18.88
N CYS A 457 -31.44 1.79 -18.00
CA CYS A 457 -32.23 0.57 -17.85
C CYS A 457 -32.90 0.14 -19.16
N GLU A 458 -33.35 1.08 -19.99
CA GLU A 458 -33.95 0.79 -21.30
C GLU A 458 -32.94 0.25 -22.34
N THR A 459 -31.64 0.45 -22.12
CA THR A 459 -30.58 -0.06 -23.02
C THR A 459 -30.06 -1.45 -22.66
N ILE A 460 -30.44 -1.97 -21.49
CA ILE A 460 -29.94 -3.25 -20.97
C ILE A 460 -30.96 -4.37 -21.22
N ASP A 461 -30.46 -5.56 -21.55
CA ASP A 461 -31.28 -6.78 -21.62
C ASP A 461 -32.07 -7.00 -20.32
N GLU A 462 -33.38 -7.24 -20.43
CA GLU A 462 -34.30 -7.34 -19.28
C GLU A 462 -33.84 -8.43 -18.29
N GLY A 463 -33.36 -9.57 -18.79
CA GLY A 463 -32.88 -10.67 -17.95
C GLY A 463 -31.62 -10.30 -17.17
N ARG A 464 -30.67 -9.60 -17.79
CA ARG A 464 -29.47 -9.09 -17.10
C ARG A 464 -29.79 -7.98 -16.11
N LEU A 465 -30.72 -7.10 -16.47
CA LEU A 465 -31.17 -6.03 -15.58
C LEU A 465 -31.82 -6.60 -14.32
N ASP A 466 -32.66 -7.63 -14.45
CA ASP A 466 -33.27 -8.30 -13.30
C ASP A 466 -32.23 -9.05 -12.46
N GLY A 467 -31.26 -9.72 -13.07
CA GLY A 467 -30.13 -10.31 -12.34
C GLY A 467 -29.33 -9.28 -11.53
N LEU A 468 -29.10 -8.08 -12.08
CA LEU A 468 -28.45 -6.99 -11.35
C LEU A 468 -29.31 -6.48 -10.18
N LYS A 469 -30.63 -6.36 -10.35
CA LYS A 469 -31.54 -5.96 -9.26
C LYS A 469 -31.53 -6.97 -8.12
N ASP A 470 -31.54 -8.27 -8.44
CA ASP A 470 -31.49 -9.34 -7.45
C ASP A 470 -30.16 -9.31 -6.68
N ALA A 471 -29.03 -9.22 -7.40
CA ALA A 471 -27.70 -9.06 -6.81
C ALA A 471 -27.58 -7.81 -5.93
N TYR A 472 -28.15 -6.68 -6.37
CA TYR A 472 -28.15 -5.45 -5.60
C TYR A 472 -29.03 -5.56 -4.34
N THR A 473 -30.15 -6.27 -4.43
CA THR A 473 -31.02 -6.55 -3.27
C THR A 473 -30.30 -7.44 -2.26
N GLU A 474 -29.63 -8.50 -2.71
CA GLU A 474 -28.80 -9.35 -1.85
C GLU A 474 -27.72 -8.51 -1.12
N TYR A 475 -27.02 -7.63 -1.85
CA TYR A 475 -26.05 -6.72 -1.24
C TYR A 475 -26.68 -5.80 -0.17
N GLN A 476 -27.91 -5.34 -0.39
CA GLN A 476 -28.64 -4.53 0.59
C GLN A 476 -29.04 -5.35 1.83
N ASP A 477 -29.48 -6.58 1.64
CA ASP A 477 -29.89 -7.50 2.71
C ASP A 477 -28.71 -7.93 3.60
N LEU A 478 -27.50 -7.98 3.04
CA LEU A 478 -26.25 -8.11 3.81
C LEU A 478 -25.93 -6.89 4.69
N GLY A 479 -26.80 -5.87 4.68
CA GLY A 479 -26.65 -4.65 5.47
C GLY A 479 -25.79 -3.59 4.81
N LYS A 480 -25.63 -3.66 3.47
CA LYS A 480 -24.74 -2.81 2.69
C LYS A 480 -23.37 -2.71 3.34
N PRO A 481 -22.63 -3.82 3.48
CA PRO A 481 -21.33 -3.77 4.13
C PRO A 481 -20.48 -2.76 3.37
N GLU A 482 -20.35 -1.56 3.93
CA GLU A 482 -19.39 -0.60 3.46
C GLU A 482 -18.02 -1.22 3.72
N PRO A 483 -17.02 -0.89 2.90
CA PRO A 483 -15.68 -1.09 3.35
C PRO A 483 -15.54 -0.37 4.69
N VAL A 484 -15.44 -1.14 5.78
CA VAL A 484 -15.11 -0.55 7.08
C VAL A 484 -13.64 -0.22 6.96
N ASP A 485 -13.35 0.95 6.40
CA ASP A 485 -12.06 1.55 6.60
C ASP A 485 -11.99 1.79 8.10
N ASP A 486 -11.16 1.01 8.83
CA ASP A 486 -10.77 1.43 10.19
C ASP A 486 -10.41 2.91 10.03
N PRO A 487 -11.03 3.82 10.78
CA PRO A 487 -10.69 5.23 10.63
C PRO A 487 -9.17 5.32 10.75
N PRO A 488 -8.49 6.06 9.84
CA PRO A 488 -7.06 6.26 9.96
C PRO A 488 -6.81 6.69 11.41
N PRO A 489 -5.74 6.22 12.04
CA PRO A 489 -5.49 6.41 13.46
C PRO A 489 -5.74 7.87 13.88
N THR A 490 -6.95 8.24 14.30
CA THR A 490 -7.30 9.59 14.70
C THR A 490 -6.84 9.77 16.13
N ASP A 491 -5.53 9.86 16.31
CA ASP A 491 -4.95 10.55 17.46
C ASP A 491 -5.03 12.06 17.17
N VAL A 492 -6.21 12.57 16.82
CA VAL A 492 -6.49 13.97 17.14
C VAL A 492 -6.67 13.98 18.65
N ASP A 493 -5.54 13.93 19.38
CA ASP A 493 -5.51 14.55 20.68
C ASP A 493 -5.98 15.98 20.41
N THR A 494 -7.17 16.33 20.88
CA THR A 494 -7.70 17.70 20.85
C THR A 494 -6.83 18.70 21.65
N ASP A 495 -5.64 18.27 22.07
CA ASP A 495 -4.62 19.05 22.78
C ASP A 495 -3.47 19.50 21.87
N ALA A 496 -3.49 19.22 20.56
CA ALA A 496 -2.60 19.92 19.64
C ALA A 496 -3.02 21.41 19.63
N PRO A 497 -2.16 22.35 20.09
CA PRO A 497 -2.48 23.77 19.95
C PRO A 497 -2.63 24.03 18.45
N VAL A 498 -3.77 24.58 18.07
CA VAL A 498 -3.96 25.19 16.76
C VAL A 498 -2.81 26.17 16.60
N ALA A 499 -1.92 25.91 15.64
CA ALA A 499 -0.92 26.88 15.24
C ALA A 499 -1.68 28.01 14.56
N ASP A 500 -1.77 29.16 15.25
CA ASP A 500 -2.15 30.45 14.65
C ASP A 500 -1.07 30.93 13.67
#